data_AF-A0A7W7KES0-F1
#
_entry.id   AF-A0A7W7KES0-F1
#
_cell.length_a   1.000
_cell.length_b   1.000
_cell.length_c   1.000
_cell.angle_alpha   90.00
_cell.angle_beta   90.00
_cell.angle_gamma   90.00
#
_symmetry.space_group_name_H-M   'P 1'
#
loop_
_entity.id
_entity.type
_entity.pdbx_description
1 polymer ?
#
loop_
_entity_poly.entity_id
_entity_poly.type
_entity_poly.pdbx_seq_one_letter_code
_entity_poly.pdbx_strand_id
1 'polypeptide(L)'
;MVKDITLPCKLFVVTSARVRAGQPPLVIEATAMNGRFFVTSKRKTLYSPEDCFLTAKDAEAKVNDLVKRIKDDAEHQLADLKRRLRKARDAASAMAG
;
A
#
# COMPACT_ATOMS: atom_id res chain seq x y z
N MET A 1 -2.75 -5.73 36.16
CA MET A 1 -3.68 -6.39 35.21
C MET A 1 -4.24 -5.31 34.30
N VAL A 2 -3.66 -5.15 33.11
CA VAL A 2 -4.25 -4.25 32.09
C VAL A 2 -5.51 -4.97 31.62
N LYS A 3 -6.68 -4.43 31.95
CA LYS A 3 -7.93 -4.88 31.34
C LYS A 3 -7.80 -4.57 29.86
N ASP A 4 -7.65 -5.61 29.03
CA ASP A 4 -7.81 -5.51 27.58
C ASP A 4 -9.24 -5.02 27.32
N ILE A 5 -9.39 -3.71 27.21
CA ILE A 5 -10.65 -3.07 26.84
C ILE A 5 -10.88 -3.45 25.38
N THR A 6 -11.63 -4.53 25.23
CA THR A 6 -11.93 -5.21 23.98
C THR A 6 -13.12 -4.50 23.35
N LEU A 7 -12.93 -3.25 22.92
CA LEU A 7 -13.98 -2.49 22.23
C LEU A 7 -13.91 -2.80 20.73
N PRO A 8 -15.04 -3.07 20.06
CA PRO A 8 -15.07 -3.14 18.61
C PRO A 8 -14.75 -1.75 18.06
N CYS A 9 -13.62 -1.64 17.36
CA CYS A 9 -13.20 -0.40 16.71
C CYS A 9 -13.40 -0.56 15.20
N LYS A 10 -13.90 0.50 14.54
CA LYS A 10 -13.83 0.58 13.08
C LYS A 10 -12.41 0.98 12.69
N LEU A 11 -11.78 0.19 11.83
CA LEU A 11 -10.47 0.48 11.28
C LEU A 11 -10.54 0.61 9.77
N PHE A 12 -9.75 1.53 9.25
CA PHE A 12 -9.47 1.70 7.84
C PHE A 12 -8.16 1.01 7.52
N VAL A 13 -8.22 -0.06 6.74
CA VAL A 13 -7.04 -0.81 6.33
C VAL A 13 -6.59 -0.33 4.96
N VAL A 14 -5.38 0.20 4.92
CA VAL A 14 -4.72 0.72 3.72
C VAL A 14 -3.49 -0.12 3.44
N THR A 15 -3.51 -0.88 2.35
CA THR A 15 -2.34 -1.66 1.91
C THR A 15 -1.88 -1.21 0.54
N SER A 16 -0.58 -1.32 0.28
CA SER A 16 0.02 -1.01 -1.02
C SER A 16 -0.66 -1.77 -2.17
N ALA A 17 -1.06 -3.03 -1.94
CA ALA A 17 -1.77 -3.84 -2.94
C ALA A 17 -3.13 -3.24 -3.31
N ARG A 18 -3.91 -2.76 -2.34
CA ARG A 18 -5.21 -2.13 -2.60
C ARG A 18 -5.05 -0.80 -3.34
N VAL A 19 -4.09 0.03 -2.90
CA VAL A 19 -3.81 1.31 -3.56
C VAL A 19 -3.37 1.10 -5.02
N ARG A 20 -2.48 0.13 -5.28
CA ARG A 20 -2.07 -0.23 -6.64
C ARG A 20 -3.23 -0.76 -7.50
N ALA A 21 -4.18 -1.46 -6.89
CA ALA A 21 -5.39 -1.94 -7.56
C ALA A 21 -6.49 -0.88 -7.71
N GLY A 22 -6.26 0.37 -7.29
CA GLY A 22 -7.27 1.43 -7.30
C GLY A 22 -8.45 1.17 -6.36
N GLN A 23 -8.27 0.28 -5.37
CA GLN A 23 -9.32 -0.08 -4.42
C GLN A 23 -9.32 0.87 -3.22
N PRO A 24 -10.51 1.27 -2.72
CA PRO A 24 -10.61 2.10 -1.53
C PRO A 24 -10.09 1.35 -0.29
N PRO A 25 -9.75 2.07 0.80
CA PRO A 25 -9.43 1.46 2.09
C PRO A 25 -10.51 0.47 2.51
N LEU A 26 -10.10 -0.68 3.06
CA LEU A 26 -11.05 -1.66 3.59
C LEU A 26 -11.48 -1.21 4.97
N VAL A 27 -12.78 -1.01 5.18
CA VAL A 27 -13.32 -0.73 6.52
C VAL A 27 -13.63 -2.06 7.20
N ILE A 28 -12.99 -2.31 8.34
CA ILE A 28 -13.21 -3.51 9.15
C ILE A 28 -13.67 -3.14 10.54
N GLU A 29 -14.47 -4.00 11.13
CA GLU A 29 -14.61 -4.05 12.58
C GLU A 29 -13.51 -4.95 13.12
N ALA A 30 -12.76 -4.43 14.08
CA ALA A 30 -11.62 -5.10 14.64
C ALA A 30 -11.63 -5.03 16.15
N THR A 31 -10.97 -6.01 16.73
CA THR A 31 -10.67 -6.07 18.14
C THR A 31 -9.18 -5.91 18.32
N ALA A 32 -8.76 -4.92 19.12
CA ALA A 32 -7.36 -4.74 19.46
C ALA A 32 -6.96 -5.76 20.54
N MET A 33 -5.90 -6.54 20.30
CA MET A 33 -5.26 -7.39 21.29
C MET A 33 -3.74 -7.22 21.21
N ASN A 34 -3.08 -6.89 22.32
CA ASN A 34 -1.62 -6.77 22.41
C ASN A 34 -0.97 -5.88 21.33
N GLY A 35 -1.60 -4.74 20.99
CA GLY A 35 -1.09 -3.82 19.95
C GLY A 35 -1.23 -4.34 18.52
N ARG A 36 -1.93 -5.46 18.32
CA ARG A 36 -2.31 -5.99 16.99
C ARG A 36 -3.82 -5.90 16.81
N PHE A 37 -4.24 -5.63 15.58
CA PHE A 37 -5.65 -5.56 15.23
C PHE A 37 -6.09 -6.87 14.55
N PHE A 38 -7.05 -7.55 15.17
CA PHE A 38 -7.66 -8.75 14.60
C PHE A 38 -9.00 -8.40 13.97
N VAL A 39 -9.20 -8.80 12.72
CA VAL A 39 -10.49 -8.66 12.05
C VAL A 39 -11.45 -9.68 12.64
N THR A 40 -12.62 -9.25 13.11
CA THR A 40 -13.69 -10.15 13.61
C THR A 40 -14.52 -10.78 12.49
N SER A 41 -13.96 -10.86 11.26
CA SER A 41 -14.62 -11.42 10.08
C SER A 41 -14.48 -12.94 10.03
N LYS A 42 -15.44 -13.61 9.35
CA LYS A 42 -15.41 -15.06 9.06
C LYS A 42 -14.10 -15.51 8.40
N ARG A 43 -13.40 -14.59 7.72
CA ARG A 43 -12.02 -14.79 7.24
C ARG A 43 -11.09 -14.11 8.23
N LYS A 44 -10.38 -14.91 9.04
CA LYS A 44 -9.33 -14.44 9.96
C LYS A 44 -8.11 -13.96 9.17
N THR A 45 -8.22 -12.78 8.56
CA THR A 45 -7.09 -12.12 7.90
C THR A 45 -6.36 -11.28 8.94
N LEU A 46 -5.05 -11.43 9.03
CA LEU A 46 -4.19 -10.59 9.85
C LEU A 46 -3.76 -9.38 9.04
N TYR A 47 -3.90 -8.19 9.63
CA TYR A 47 -3.35 -6.95 9.09
C TYR A 47 -2.25 -6.43 10.01
N SER A 48 -1.22 -5.84 9.41
CA SER A 48 -0.19 -5.17 10.18
C SER A 48 -0.78 -3.93 10.85
N PRO A 49 -0.42 -3.61 12.10
CA PRO A 49 -0.86 -2.38 12.77
C PRO A 49 -0.53 -1.11 11.97
N GLU A 50 0.55 -1.14 11.20
CA GLU A 50 1.02 -0.03 10.36
C GLU A 50 0.10 0.29 9.18
N ASP A 51 -0.70 -0.70 8.76
CA ASP A 51 -1.67 -0.59 7.67
C ASP A 51 -3.08 -0.27 8.21
N CYS A 52 -3.26 -0.21 9.54
CA CYS A 52 -4.54 -0.03 10.20
C CYS A 52 -4.66 1.37 10.80
N PHE A 53 -5.67 2.13 10.36
CA PHE A 53 -5.89 3.49 10.80
C PHE A 53 -7.24 3.62 11.50
N LEU A 54 -7.27 4.38 12.61
CA LEU A 54 -8.50 4.61 13.39
C LEU A 54 -9.41 5.65 12.72
N THR A 55 -8.85 6.56 11.94
CA THR A 55 -9.60 7.64 11.28
C THR A 55 -9.47 7.55 9.76
N ALA A 56 -10.52 7.99 9.06
CA ALA A 56 -10.50 8.09 7.61
C ALA A 56 -9.43 9.08 7.11
N LYS A 57 -9.15 10.14 7.90
CA LYS A 57 -8.18 11.16 7.56
C LYS A 57 -6.75 10.62 7.56
N ASP A 58 -6.39 9.80 8.55
CA ASP A 58 -5.06 9.18 8.61
C ASP A 58 -4.91 8.12 7.50
N ALA A 59 -5.98 7.38 7.22
CA ALA A 59 -6.02 6.45 6.11
C ALA A 59 -5.83 7.17 4.75
N GLU A 60 -6.51 8.31 4.55
CA GLU A 60 -6.37 9.14 3.36
C GLU A 60 -4.94 9.67 3.21
N ALA A 61 -4.32 10.16 4.29
CA ALA A 61 -2.93 10.58 4.28
C ALA A 61 -1.99 9.45 3.85
N LYS A 62 -2.21 8.23 4.37
CA LYS A 62 -1.46 7.04 3.96
C LYS A 62 -1.67 6.68 2.48
N VAL A 63 -2.91 6.74 1.99
CA VAL A 63 -3.22 6.51 0.57
C VAL A 63 -2.46 7.50 -0.29
N ASN A 64 -2.49 8.80 0.04
CA ASN A 64 -1.81 9.85 -0.72
C ASN A 64 -0.28 9.65 -0.75
N ASP A 65 0.33 9.28 0.39
CA ASP A 65 1.76 8.95 0.45
C ASP A 65 2.09 7.73 -0.43
N LEU A 66 1.28 6.67 -0.37
CA LEU A 66 1.47 5.48 -1.21
C LEU A 66 1.31 5.81 -2.71
N VAL A 67 0.30 6.59 -3.09
CA VAL A 67 0.09 7.02 -4.47
C VAL A 67 1.30 7.79 -4.99
N LYS A 68 1.84 8.72 -4.19
CA LYS A 68 3.02 9.48 -4.55
C LYS A 68 4.24 8.57 -4.78
N ARG A 69 4.52 7.66 -3.84
CA ARG A 69 5.63 6.71 -3.98
C ARG A 69 5.48 5.80 -5.20
N ILE A 70 4.28 5.27 -5.44
CA ILE A 70 4.00 4.43 -6.60
C ILE A 70 4.26 5.20 -7.90
N LYS A 71 3.86 6.48 -7.95
CA LYS A 71 4.10 7.34 -9.09
C LYS A 71 5.60 7.58 -9.30
N ASP A 72 6.31 7.99 -8.25
CA ASP A 72 7.75 8.28 -8.30
C ASP A 72 8.54 7.03 -8.77
N ASP A 73 8.21 5.86 -8.23
CA ASP A 73 8.79 4.58 -8.65
C ASP A 73 8.53 4.28 -10.15
N ALA A 74 7.30 4.50 -10.61
CA ALA A 74 6.92 4.26 -12.01
C ALA A 74 7.63 5.22 -12.96
N GLU A 75 7.78 6.49 -12.58
CA GLU A 75 8.53 7.48 -13.36
C GLU A 75 10.02 7.12 -13.47
N HIS A 76 10.62 6.67 -12.37
CA HIS A 76 12.01 6.19 -12.37
C HIS A 76 12.20 4.98 -13.29
N GLN A 77 11.33 3.96 -13.17
CA GLN A 77 11.37 2.78 -14.02
C GLN A 77 11.21 3.14 -15.51
N LEU A 78 10.32 4.07 -15.83
CA LEU A 78 10.11 4.54 -17.20
C LEU A 78 11.35 5.26 -17.74
N ALA A 79 12.01 6.09 -16.93
CA ALA A 79 13.24 6.77 -17.32
C ALA A 79 14.37 5.77 -17.63
N ASP A 80 14.54 4.76 -16.79
CA ASP A 80 15.52 3.69 -16.99
C ASP A 80 15.25 2.88 -18.25
N LEU A 81 13.98 2.49 -18.48
CA LEU A 81 13.57 1.77 -19.69
C LEU A 81 13.84 2.61 -20.95
N LYS A 82 13.50 3.90 -20.94
CA LYS A 82 13.81 4.81 -22.06
C LYS A 82 15.31 4.90 -22.32
N ARG A 83 16.14 4.98 -21.27
CA ARG A 83 17.60 5.01 -21.40
C ARG A 83 18.13 3.71 -22.03
N ARG A 84 17.63 2.56 -21.58
CA ARG A 84 18.01 1.24 -22.12
C ARG A 84 17.61 1.09 -23.59
N LEU A 85 16.39 1.51 -23.94
CA LEU A 85 15.91 1.48 -25.33
C LEU A 85 16.75 2.36 -26.26
N ARG A 86 17.14 3.57 -25.84
CA ARG A 86 18.04 4.42 -26.63
C ARG A 86 19.38 3.74 -26.89
N LYS A 87 20.02 3.22 -25.84
CA LYS A 87 21.30 2.49 -25.97
C LYS A 87 21.19 1.29 -26.90
N ALA A 88 20.12 0.51 -26.78
CA ALA A 88 19.89 -0.64 -27.64
C ALA A 88 19.70 -0.22 -29.11
N ARG A 89 18.95 0.86 -29.35
CA ARG A 89 18.77 1.42 -30.70
C ARG A 89 20.09 1.91 -31.29
N ASP A 90 20.86 2.68 -30.53
CA ASP A 90 22.12 3.24 -31.01
C ASP A 90 23.13 2.13 -31.32
N ALA A 91 23.17 1.06 -30.51
CA ALA A 91 23.96 -0.14 -30.81
C ALA A 91 23.49 -0.87 -32.07
N ALA A 92 22.17 -1.01 -32.27
CA ALA A 92 21.62 -1.62 -33.48
C ALA A 92 21.95 -0.80 -34.74
N SER A 93 21.86 0.53 -34.67
CA SER A 93 22.27 1.41 -35.77
C SER A 93 23.75 1.29 -36.11
N ALA A 94 24.62 1.14 -35.11
CA ALA A 94 26.06 0.94 -35.32
C ALA A 94 26.41 -0.41 -35.94
N MET A 95 25.55 -1.43 -35.81
CA MET A 95 25.76 -2.74 -36.46
C MET A 95 25.19 -2.79 -37.89
N ALA A 96 24.31 -1.87 -38.25
CA ALA A 96 23.62 -1.86 -39.54
C ALA A 96 24.27 -0.93 -40.59
N GLY A 97 25.20 -0.07 -40.18
CA GLY A 97 26.00 0.80 -41.05
C GLY A 97 27.43 0.29 -41.17
#